data_AF-A0A2D8KTA0-F1
#
_entry.id   AF-A0A2D8KTA0-F1
#
_cell.length_a   1.000
_cell.length_b   1.000
_cell.length_c   1.000
_cell.angle_alpha   90.00
_cell.angle_beta   90.00
_cell.angle_gamma   90.00
#
_symmetry.space_group_name_H-M   'P 1'
#
loop_
_entity.id
_entity.type
_entity.pdbx_description
1 polymer ?
#
loop_
_entity_poly.entity_id
_entity_poly.type
_entity_poly.pdbx_seq_one_letter_code
_entity_poly.pdbx_strand_id
1 'polypeptide(L)'
;MRNEKLISALGNCINHCNYCADACLDEENVKMMKDCIRTDRVCAEVCSSLNQVLATGYQNVQGLIDYCIEVCTACADECSKHEHDHCQACAKACRECVEACKAY
;
A
#
# COMPACT_ATOMS: atom_id res chain seq x y z
N MET A 1 8.86 13.86 -14.17
CA MET A 1 8.57 14.71 -12.98
C MET A 1 9.60 14.43 -11.89
N ARG A 2 9.81 15.31 -10.91
CA ARG A 2 10.60 14.95 -9.71
C ARG A 2 9.88 13.76 -9.04
N ASN A 3 10.61 12.72 -8.61
CA ASN A 3 10.07 11.57 -7.85
C ASN A 3 9.09 10.64 -8.60
N GLU A 4 9.10 10.65 -9.94
CA GLU A 4 8.12 9.93 -10.79
C GLU A 4 8.02 8.42 -10.50
N LYS A 5 9.15 7.76 -10.20
CA LYS A 5 9.16 6.34 -9.85
C LYS A 5 8.40 6.05 -8.56
N LEU A 6 8.65 6.83 -7.50
CA LEU A 6 7.99 6.65 -6.21
C LEU A 6 6.49 7.01 -6.30
N ILE A 7 6.15 8.12 -6.97
CA ILE A 7 4.75 8.51 -7.17
C ILE A 7 3.97 7.43 -7.94
N SER A 8 4.58 6.82 -8.96
CA SER A 8 3.95 5.73 -9.71
C SER A 8 3.76 4.48 -8.84
N ALA A 9 4.77 4.08 -8.06
CA ALA A 9 4.67 2.93 -7.16
C ALA A 9 3.61 3.13 -6.06
N LEU A 10 3.55 4.33 -5.47
CA LEU A 10 2.50 4.71 -4.52
C LEU A 10 1.11 4.65 -5.16
N GLY A 11 0.95 5.20 -6.37
CA GLY A 11 -0.31 5.13 -7.12
C GLY A 11 -0.77 3.70 -7.38
N ASN A 12 0.15 2.82 -7.78
CA ASN A 12 -0.14 1.41 -7.99
C ASN A 12 -0.56 0.70 -6.70
N CYS A 13 0.15 0.97 -5.60
CA CYS A 13 -0.16 0.42 -4.27
C CYS A 13 -1.53 0.88 -3.77
N ILE A 14 -1.87 2.17 -3.91
CA ILE A 14 -3.19 2.73 -3.53
C ILE A 14 -4.32 1.98 -4.25
N ASN A 15 -4.19 1.78 -5.56
CA ASN A 15 -5.22 1.10 -6.34
C ASN A 15 -5.41 -0.35 -5.90
N HIS A 16 -4.31 -1.08 -5.69
CA HIS A 16 -4.39 -2.48 -5.25
C HIS A 16 -4.91 -2.64 -3.83
N CYS A 17 -4.48 -1.78 -2.89
CA CYS A 17 -4.98 -1.82 -1.51
C CYS A 17 -6.49 -1.53 -1.46
N ASN A 18 -6.96 -0.49 -2.16
CA ASN A 18 -8.39 -0.19 -2.19
C ASN A 18 -9.21 -1.30 -2.85
N TYR A 19 -8.72 -1.87 -3.95
CA TYR A 19 -9.38 -2.99 -4.61
C TYR A 19 -9.39 -4.26 -3.73
N CYS A 20 -8.26 -4.59 -3.10
CA CYS A 20 -8.14 -5.73 -2.20
C CYS A 20 -9.07 -5.60 -1.00
N ALA A 21 -9.13 -4.41 -0.37
CA ALA A 21 -10.06 -4.15 0.73
C ALA A 21 -11.53 -4.35 0.34
N ASP A 22 -11.92 -3.92 -0.87
CA ASP A 22 -13.28 -4.07 -1.39
C ASP A 22 -13.57 -5.55 -1.74
N ALA A 23 -12.69 -6.21 -2.49
CA ALA A 23 -12.82 -7.62 -2.86
C ALA A 23 -12.86 -8.54 -1.62
N CYS A 24 -12.08 -8.24 -0.58
CA CYS A 24 -12.09 -8.97 0.69
C CYS A 24 -13.47 -8.96 1.39
N LEU A 25 -14.33 -7.95 1.13
CA LEU A 25 -15.67 -7.89 1.71
C LEU A 25 -16.62 -8.92 1.08
N ASP A 26 -16.34 -9.35 -0.15
CA ASP A 26 -17.14 -10.31 -0.91
C ASP A 26 -16.66 -11.76 -0.74
N GLU A 27 -15.58 -11.99 0.02
CA GLU A 27 -15.07 -13.34 0.29
C GLU A 27 -15.97 -14.13 1.25
N GLU A 28 -16.08 -15.45 1.01
CA GLU A 28 -17.00 -16.35 1.75
C GLU A 28 -16.81 -16.26 3.27
N ASN A 29 -15.57 -16.05 3.73
CA ASN A 29 -15.25 -15.87 5.13
C ASN A 29 -14.60 -14.51 5.42
N VAL A 30 -15.38 -13.44 5.24
CA VAL A 30 -14.99 -12.05 5.56
C VAL A 30 -14.41 -11.85 6.97
N LYS A 31 -14.78 -12.70 7.95
CA LYS A 31 -14.21 -12.62 9.31
C LYS A 31 -12.71 -12.93 9.32
N MET A 32 -12.24 -13.82 8.44
CA MET A 32 -10.81 -14.10 8.27
C MET A 32 -10.09 -12.95 7.54
N MET A 33 -10.81 -12.15 6.75
CA MET A 33 -10.24 -11.02 5.99
C MET A 33 -10.15 -9.72 6.79
N LYS A 34 -10.61 -9.71 8.05
CA LYS A 34 -10.77 -8.51 8.87
C LYS A 34 -9.47 -7.69 8.99
N ASP A 35 -8.34 -8.35 9.20
CA ASP A 35 -7.06 -7.69 9.39
C ASP A 35 -6.44 -7.27 8.05
N CYS A 36 -6.65 -8.05 6.97
CA CYS A 36 -6.35 -7.64 5.60
C CYS A 36 -7.07 -6.34 5.23
N ILE A 37 -8.41 -6.29 5.35
CA ILE A 37 -9.24 -5.11 5.02
C ILE A 37 -8.78 -3.87 5.78
N ARG A 38 -8.47 -4.01 7.07
CA ARG A 38 -8.00 -2.89 7.89
C ARG A 38 -6.65 -2.39 7.45
N THR A 39 -5.73 -3.31 7.19
CA THR A 39 -4.35 -2.97 6.82
C THR A 39 -4.31 -2.38 5.40
N ASP A 40 -5.06 -2.95 4.45
CA ASP A 40 -5.25 -2.41 3.11
C ASP A 40 -5.72 -0.95 3.14
N ARG A 41 -6.76 -0.65 3.94
CA ARG A 41 -7.31 0.72 4.04
C ARG A 41 -6.31 1.70 4.63
N VAL A 42 -5.55 1.30 5.65
CA VAL A 42 -4.51 2.16 6.24
C VAL A 42 -3.36 2.34 5.25
N CYS A 43 -2.96 1.29 4.54
CA CYS A 43 -1.91 1.32 3.52
C CYS A 43 -2.29 2.28 2.37
N ALA A 44 -3.50 2.18 1.85
CA ALA A 44 -4.01 3.09 0.83
C ALA A 44 -3.96 4.56 1.28
N GLU A 45 -4.38 4.86 2.51
CA GLU A 45 -4.39 6.23 3.04
C GLU A 45 -2.98 6.80 3.24
N VAL A 46 -2.06 5.99 3.80
CA VAL A 46 -0.67 6.40 4.02
C VAL A 46 0.05 6.62 2.69
N CYS A 47 -0.12 5.70 1.72
CA CYS A 47 0.42 5.85 0.38
C CYS A 47 -0.14 7.08 -0.33
N SER A 48 -1.44 7.34 -0.20
CA SER A 48 -2.11 8.54 -0.76
C SER A 48 -1.55 9.82 -0.16
N SER A 49 -1.39 9.87 1.17
CA SER A 49 -0.81 11.01 1.88
C SER A 49 0.61 11.30 1.39
N LEU A 50 1.47 10.27 1.30
CA LEU A 50 2.83 10.44 0.81
C LEU A 50 2.84 10.88 -0.66
N ASN A 51 2.00 10.30 -1.51
CA ASN A 51 1.90 10.66 -2.92
C ASN A 51 1.56 12.15 -3.11
N GLN A 52 0.54 12.62 -2.37
CA GLN A 52 0.12 14.02 -2.41
C GLN A 52 1.22 14.97 -1.91
N VAL A 53 1.91 14.63 -0.81
CA VAL A 53 3.01 15.45 -0.29
C VAL A 53 4.17 15.52 -1.29
N LEU A 54 4.54 14.41 -1.92
CA LEU A 54 5.62 14.33 -2.92
C LEU A 54 5.31 15.09 -4.22
N ALA A 55 4.04 15.33 -4.52
CA ALA A 55 3.63 16.18 -5.63
C ALA A 55 3.86 17.68 -5.37
N THR A 56 4.19 18.05 -4.12
CA THR A 56 4.49 19.44 -3.73
C THR A 56 6.00 19.71 -3.68
N GLY A 57 6.38 20.93 -3.26
CA GLY A 57 7.78 21.30 -3.00
C GLY A 57 8.27 21.00 -1.58
N TYR A 58 7.48 20.36 -0.71
CA TYR A 58 7.86 20.09 0.67
C TYR A 58 9.01 19.06 0.78
N GLN A 59 10.01 19.31 1.63
CA GLN A 59 11.25 18.52 1.66
C GLN A 59 11.37 17.58 2.86
N ASN A 60 10.73 17.88 4.00
CA ASN A 60 10.85 17.07 5.22
C ASN A 60 9.87 15.89 5.21
N VAL A 61 10.11 14.93 4.32
CA VAL A 61 9.21 13.79 4.06
C VAL A 61 9.70 12.45 4.61
N GLN A 62 10.93 12.36 5.13
CA GLN A 62 11.53 11.08 5.51
C GLN A 62 10.70 10.30 6.52
N GLY A 63 10.19 10.95 7.57
CA GLY A 63 9.35 10.27 8.56
C GLY A 63 8.05 9.70 7.98
N LEU A 64 7.50 10.33 6.93
CA LEU A 64 6.32 9.80 6.22
C LEU A 64 6.70 8.62 5.31
N ILE A 65 7.90 8.65 4.70
CA ILE A 65 8.43 7.53 3.92
C ILE A 65 8.67 6.32 4.81
N ASP A 66 9.30 6.50 5.97
CA ASP A 66 9.59 5.42 6.92
C ASP A 66 8.30 4.74 7.39
N TYR A 67 7.28 5.54 7.73
CA TYR A 67 5.97 5.01 8.11
C TYR A 67 5.25 4.33 6.93
N CYS A 68 5.39 4.85 5.71
CA CYS A 68 4.88 4.20 4.50
C CYS A 68 5.52 2.82 4.29
N ILE A 69 6.82 2.69 4.52
CA ILE A 69 7.54 1.41 4.45
C ILE A 69 6.99 0.42 5.49
N GLU A 70 6.80 0.86 6.73
CA GLU A 70 6.26 0.04 7.82
C GLU A 70 4.87 -0.51 7.45
N VAL A 71 3.96 0.38 7.04
CA VAL A 71 2.58 0.02 6.72
C VAL A 71 2.50 -0.85 5.45
N CYS A 72 3.25 -0.52 4.39
CA CYS A 72 3.27 -1.34 3.18
C CYS A 72 3.83 -2.75 3.46
N THR A 73 4.83 -2.86 4.35
CA THR A 73 5.37 -4.17 4.75
C THR A 73 4.32 -4.97 5.51
N ALA A 74 3.65 -4.37 6.50
CA ALA A 74 2.56 -5.02 7.23
C ALA A 74 1.42 -5.46 6.30
N CYS A 75 1.04 -4.62 5.35
CA CYS A 75 0.02 -4.93 4.34
C CYS A 75 0.45 -6.10 3.46
N ALA A 76 1.69 -6.07 2.95
CA ALA A 76 2.20 -7.15 2.12
C ALA A 76 2.24 -8.50 2.85
N ASP A 77 2.65 -8.49 4.11
CA ASP A 77 2.75 -9.69 4.93
C ASP A 77 1.35 -10.22 5.30
N GLU A 78 0.38 -9.36 5.57
CA GLU A 78 -1.00 -9.77 5.81
C GLU A 78 -1.65 -10.33 4.54
N CYS A 79 -1.65 -9.58 3.42
CA CYS A 79 -2.22 -10.02 2.16
C CYS A 79 -1.61 -11.36 1.68
N SER A 80 -0.30 -11.57 1.91
CA SER A 80 0.38 -12.80 1.50
C SER A 80 -0.11 -14.08 2.19
N LYS A 81 -0.85 -13.96 3.31
CA LYS A 81 -1.45 -15.10 4.02
C LYS A 81 -2.67 -15.68 3.31
N HIS A 82 -3.21 -14.96 2.31
CA HIS A 82 -4.46 -15.31 1.64
C HIS A 82 -4.20 -15.72 0.19
N GLU A 83 -4.73 -16.86 -0.24
CA GLU A 83 -4.48 -17.41 -1.58
C GLU A 83 -5.32 -16.75 -2.70
N HIS A 84 -6.12 -15.73 -2.39
CA HIS A 84 -6.90 -15.00 -3.39
C HIS A 84 -6.01 -14.17 -4.31
N ASP A 85 -6.34 -14.15 -5.61
CA ASP A 85 -5.56 -13.43 -6.62
C ASP A 85 -5.42 -11.92 -6.31
N HIS A 86 -6.48 -11.29 -5.78
CA HIS A 86 -6.45 -9.88 -5.40
C HIS A 86 -5.50 -9.61 -4.22
N CYS A 87 -5.48 -10.49 -3.21
CA CYS A 87 -4.54 -10.41 -2.10
C CYS A 87 -3.09 -10.58 -2.57
N GLN A 88 -2.81 -11.54 -3.45
CA GLN A 88 -1.46 -11.77 -3.96
C GLN A 88 -0.97 -10.59 -4.83
N ALA A 89 -1.86 -10.00 -5.64
CA ALA A 89 -1.57 -8.79 -6.39
C ALA A 89 -1.30 -7.59 -5.47
N CYS A 90 -2.10 -7.43 -4.40
CA CYS A 90 -1.88 -6.40 -3.39
C CYS A 90 -0.53 -6.56 -2.68
N ALA A 91 -0.21 -7.78 -2.22
CA ALA A 91 1.06 -8.07 -1.58
C ALA A 91 2.25 -7.71 -2.46
N LYS A 92 2.18 -8.02 -3.75
CA LYS A 92 3.21 -7.64 -4.73
C LYS A 92 3.33 -6.12 -4.87
N ALA A 93 2.22 -5.41 -5.07
CA ALA A 93 2.23 -3.96 -5.21
C ALA A 93 2.78 -3.24 -3.97
N CYS A 94 2.45 -3.73 -2.77
CA CYS A 94 2.99 -3.24 -1.51
C CYS A 94 4.51 -3.46 -1.40
N ARG A 95 5.03 -4.63 -1.78
CA ARG A 95 6.49 -4.89 -1.82
C ARG A 95 7.21 -3.97 -2.81
N GLU A 96 6.64 -3.77 -4.00
CA GLU A 96 7.18 -2.82 -4.99
C GLU A 96 7.19 -1.37 -4.46
N CYS A 97 6.16 -0.98 -3.70
CA CYS A 97 6.10 0.32 -3.04
C CYS A 97 7.18 0.49 -1.97
N VAL A 98 7.41 -0.54 -1.14
CA VAL A 98 8.49 -0.56 -0.15
C VAL A 98 9.85 -0.35 -0.81
N GLU A 99 10.14 -1.07 -1.89
CA GLU A 99 11.42 -0.94 -2.59
C GLU A 99 11.58 0.44 -3.24
N ALA A 100 10.51 1.02 -3.77
CA ALA A 100 10.53 2.40 -4.27
C ALA A 100 10.75 3.43 -3.16
N CYS A 101 10.15 3.23 -1.98
CA CYS A 101 10.34 4.10 -0.82
C CYS A 101 11.78 4.05 -0.29
N LYS A 102 12.40 2.86 -0.25
CA LYS A 102 13.81 2.70 0.16
C LYS A 102 14.82 3.29 -0.82
N ALA A 103 14.44 3.44 -2.08
CA ALA A 103 15.30 3.97 -3.14
C ALA A 103 15.18 5.49 -3.34
N TYR A 104 14.30 6.15 -2.59
CA TYR A 104 14.11 7.61 -2.58
C TYR A 104 15.17 8.29 -1.71
#